data_AF-G2WD76-F1
#
_entry.id   AF-G2WD76-F1
#
_cell.length_a   1.000
_cell.length_b   1.000
_cell.length_c   1.000
_cell.angle_alpha   90.00
_cell.angle_beta   90.00
_cell.angle_gamma   90.00
#
_symmetry.space_group_name_H-M   'P 1'
#
loop_
_entity.id
_entity.type
_entity.pdbx_description
1 polymer ?
#
loop_
_entity_poly.entity_id
_entity_poly.type
_entity_poly.pdbx_seq_one_letter_code
_entity_poly.pdbx_strand_id
1 'polypeptide(L)'
;MTISSAHPETEPKWWKEATIYQIYPASFKDSNNDGWGDMKGIASKLEYIKELGADAIWISPFYDSPQDDMGYDIANYEKVWPTYGTNEDCFALIEKTHKLGMKFITDLVINHCSSEHEWFKESRSSKTNPKRDWFFWRPPKGYDAEGKPIPPNNWRS
;
A
#
# COMPACT_ATOMS: atom_id res chain seq x y z
N MET A 1 -44.14 -0.21 -10.78
CA MET A 1 -42.81 -0.18 -10.13
C MET A 1 -41.99 -1.31 -10.71
N THR A 2 -40.85 -1.01 -11.34
CA THR A 2 -39.86 -2.06 -11.65
C THR A 2 -39.27 -2.56 -10.34
N ILE A 3 -38.97 -3.85 -10.27
CA ILE A 3 -38.39 -4.50 -9.07
C ILE A 3 -37.14 -3.75 -8.59
N SER A 4 -36.36 -3.13 -9.50
CA SER A 4 -35.17 -2.32 -9.19
C SER A 4 -35.42 -1.05 -8.37
N SER A 5 -36.62 -0.44 -8.41
CA SER A 5 -36.87 0.82 -7.66
C SER A 5 -36.90 0.65 -6.14
N ALA A 6 -37.06 -0.59 -5.65
CA ALA A 6 -36.98 -0.92 -4.23
C ALA A 6 -35.54 -1.29 -3.78
N HIS A 7 -34.59 -1.33 -4.72
CA HIS A 7 -33.22 -1.82 -4.53
C HIS A 7 -32.21 -0.74 -4.94
N PRO A 8 -31.94 0.27 -4.08
CA PRO A 8 -31.05 1.39 -4.41
C PRO A 8 -29.61 0.95 -4.73
N GLU A 9 -29.17 -0.22 -4.26
CA GLU A 9 -27.88 -0.81 -4.60
C GLU A 9 -27.72 -1.11 -6.09
N THR A 10 -28.82 -1.21 -6.84
CA THR A 10 -28.79 -1.43 -8.30
C THR A 10 -28.45 -0.17 -9.10
N GLU A 11 -28.35 1.00 -8.46
CA GLU A 11 -27.89 2.23 -9.13
C GLU A 11 -26.48 2.00 -9.72
N PRO A 12 -26.29 2.09 -11.05
CA PRO A 12 -25.01 1.82 -11.69
C PRO A 12 -23.93 2.81 -11.23
N LYS A 13 -22.72 2.31 -11.01
CA LYS A 13 -21.50 3.08 -10.75
C LYS A 13 -20.35 2.32 -11.38
N TRP A 14 -19.36 3.04 -11.93
CA TRP A 14 -18.23 2.38 -12.62
C TRP A 14 -17.58 1.26 -11.79
N TRP A 15 -17.42 1.46 -10.47
CA TRP A 15 -16.75 0.51 -9.58
C TRP A 15 -17.65 -0.65 -9.15
N LYS A 16 -18.98 -0.55 -9.32
CA LYS A 16 -19.91 -1.65 -9.02
C LYS A 16 -19.84 -2.74 -10.08
N GLU A 17 -19.56 -2.35 -11.32
CA GLU A 17 -19.54 -3.24 -12.49
C GLU A 17 -18.13 -3.51 -13.03
N ALA A 18 -17.11 -2.82 -12.52
CA ALA A 18 -15.71 -3.02 -12.92
C ALA A 18 -15.15 -4.37 -12.46
N THR A 19 -14.51 -5.09 -13.38
CA THR A 19 -13.62 -6.20 -13.03
C THR A 19 -12.25 -5.67 -12.64
N ILE A 20 -11.81 -5.98 -11.41
CA ILE A 20 -10.54 -5.48 -10.85
C ILE A 20 -9.46 -6.55 -10.95
N TYR A 21 -8.29 -6.19 -11.50
CA TYR A 21 -7.09 -7.02 -11.49
C TYR A 21 -6.09 -6.51 -10.45
N GLN A 22 -5.77 -7.34 -9.46
CA GLN A 22 -4.79 -6.99 -8.44
C GLN A 22 -3.37 -7.34 -8.90
N ILE A 23 -2.43 -6.40 -8.68
CA ILE A 23 -1.01 -6.55 -9.02
C ILE A 23 -0.20 -6.54 -7.73
N TYR A 24 0.62 -7.58 -7.54
CA TYR A 24 1.66 -7.60 -6.53
C TYR A 24 3.00 -7.18 -7.17
N PRO A 25 3.50 -5.94 -6.91
CA PRO A 25 4.52 -5.31 -7.75
C PRO A 25 5.83 -6.10 -7.80
N ALA A 26 6.32 -6.58 -6.65
CA ALA A 26 7.56 -7.35 -6.52
C ALA A 26 7.62 -8.60 -7.41
N SER A 27 6.48 -9.21 -7.75
CA SER A 27 6.43 -10.52 -8.41
C SER A 27 5.72 -10.51 -9.76
N PHE A 28 5.23 -9.36 -10.22
CA PHE A 28 4.45 -9.32 -11.45
C PHE A 28 5.33 -9.35 -12.69
N LYS A 29 6.23 -8.38 -12.85
CA LYS A 29 7.16 -8.34 -13.98
C LYS A 29 8.36 -7.45 -13.71
N ASP A 30 9.55 -8.04 -13.75
CA ASP A 30 10.85 -7.35 -13.77
C ASP A 30 11.16 -6.84 -15.19
N SER A 31 11.66 -5.62 -15.35
CA SER A 31 12.06 -5.02 -16.62
C SER A 31 13.57 -4.80 -16.78
N ASN A 32 14.36 -4.95 -15.71
CA ASN A 32 15.77 -4.57 -15.67
C ASN A 32 16.72 -5.74 -15.27
N ASN A 33 16.17 -6.91 -14.94
CA ASN A 33 16.87 -8.13 -14.51
C ASN A 33 17.53 -8.04 -13.12
N ASP A 34 17.02 -7.20 -12.22
CA ASP A 34 17.47 -7.15 -10.82
C ASP A 34 16.76 -8.18 -9.91
N GLY A 35 15.77 -8.90 -10.44
CA GLY A 35 15.01 -9.92 -9.73
C GLY A 35 13.75 -9.41 -9.01
N TRP A 36 13.48 -8.11 -9.04
CA TRP A 36 12.26 -7.49 -8.51
C TRP A 36 11.38 -7.00 -9.65
N GLY A 37 10.07 -7.23 -9.53
CA GLY A 37 9.12 -6.58 -10.42
C GLY A 37 9.09 -5.07 -10.22
N ASP A 38 8.85 -4.31 -11.28
CA ASP A 38 8.95 -2.85 -11.29
C ASP A 38 7.84 -2.17 -12.13
N MET A 39 7.73 -0.85 -12.03
CA MET A 39 6.67 -0.09 -12.70
C MET A 39 6.73 -0.15 -14.22
N LYS A 40 7.92 -0.22 -14.82
CA LYS A 40 8.08 -0.36 -16.27
C LYS A 40 7.67 -1.76 -16.72
N GLY A 41 7.96 -2.76 -15.91
CA GLY A 41 7.47 -4.12 -16.07
C GLY A 41 5.94 -4.19 -16.08
N ILE A 42 5.29 -3.57 -15.10
CA ILE A 42 3.81 -3.45 -15.05
C ILE A 42 3.30 -2.71 -16.30
N ALA A 43 3.89 -1.57 -16.64
CA ALA A 43 3.50 -0.77 -17.80
C ALA A 43 3.60 -1.56 -19.12
N SER A 44 4.56 -2.47 -19.24
CA SER A 44 4.72 -3.36 -20.42
C SER A 44 3.61 -4.41 -20.55
N LYS A 45 2.85 -4.67 -19.49
CA LYS A 45 1.83 -5.72 -19.41
C LYS A 45 0.40 -5.19 -19.28
N LEU A 46 0.18 -3.89 -19.31
CA LEU A 46 -1.17 -3.32 -19.23
C LEU A 46 -2.10 -3.78 -20.36
N GLU A 47 -1.59 -3.96 -21.58
CA GLU A 47 -2.38 -4.51 -22.70
C GLU A 47 -2.84 -5.95 -22.44
N TYR A 48 -2.00 -6.76 -21.79
CA TYR A 48 -2.40 -8.12 -21.38
C TYR A 48 -3.53 -8.08 -20.35
N ILE A 49 -3.45 -7.18 -19.37
CA ILE A 49 -4.50 -7.00 -18.37
C ILE A 49 -5.79 -6.50 -19.03
N LYS A 50 -5.68 -5.62 -20.04
CA LYS A 50 -6.83 -5.12 -20.78
C LYS A 50 -7.49 -6.22 -21.63
N GLU A 51 -6.69 -7.03 -22.32
CA GLU A 51 -7.15 -8.17 -23.14
C GLU A 51 -7.83 -9.24 -22.28
N LEU A 52 -7.37 -9.45 -21.04
CA LEU A 52 -8.06 -10.31 -20.07
C LEU A 52 -9.48 -9.81 -19.74
N GLY A 53 -9.77 -8.52 -19.96
CA GLY A 53 -11.07 -7.91 -19.75
C GLY A 53 -11.17 -7.09 -18.46
N ALA A 54 -10.06 -6.71 -17.83
CA ALA A 54 -10.10 -5.87 -16.64
C ALA A 54 -10.48 -4.41 -16.97
N ASP A 55 -11.24 -3.80 -16.06
CA ASP A 55 -11.66 -2.39 -16.12
C ASP A 55 -10.86 -1.51 -15.17
N ALA A 56 -10.21 -2.11 -14.18
CA ALA A 56 -9.39 -1.42 -13.20
C ALA A 56 -8.25 -2.31 -12.73
N ILE A 57 -7.16 -1.67 -12.30
CA ILE A 57 -6.08 -2.32 -11.57
C ILE A 57 -5.99 -1.78 -10.14
N TRP A 58 -5.67 -2.68 -9.21
CA TRP A 58 -5.27 -2.35 -7.85
C TRP A 58 -3.85 -2.85 -7.65
N ILE A 59 -2.92 -1.95 -7.36
CA ILE A 59 -1.53 -2.32 -7.09
C ILE A 59 -1.31 -2.30 -5.57
N SER A 60 -0.83 -3.42 -5.02
CA SER A 60 -0.32 -3.50 -3.64
C SER A 60 0.80 -2.46 -3.42
N PRO A 61 1.19 -2.17 -2.16
CA PRO A 61 2.07 -1.04 -1.85
C PRO A 61 3.35 -0.98 -2.69
N PHE A 62 3.61 0.20 -3.27
CA PHE A 62 4.81 0.50 -4.06
C PHE A 62 5.59 1.72 -3.55
N TYR A 63 5.22 2.19 -2.36
CA TYR A 63 5.84 3.31 -1.67
C TYR A 63 7.20 2.94 -1.08
N ASP A 64 8.03 3.93 -0.77
CA ASP A 64 9.32 3.74 -0.12
C ASP A 64 9.14 2.97 1.20
N SER A 65 9.82 1.83 1.32
CA SER A 65 9.63 0.87 2.40
C SER A 65 10.88 -0.01 2.58
N PRO A 66 11.24 -0.40 3.81
CA PRO A 66 12.27 -1.41 4.10
C PRO A 66 11.96 -2.83 3.60
N GLN A 67 10.70 -3.10 3.27
CA GLN A 67 10.18 -4.41 2.83
C GLN A 67 10.09 -5.47 3.93
N ASP A 68 10.04 -5.09 5.22
CA ASP A 68 9.88 -6.04 6.33
C ASP A 68 8.54 -6.79 6.26
N ASP A 69 7.51 -6.15 5.70
CA ASP A 69 6.22 -6.73 5.32
C ASP A 69 5.92 -6.47 3.84
N MET A 70 6.95 -6.56 3.00
CA MET A 70 6.86 -6.44 1.54
C MET A 70 6.05 -5.22 1.05
N GLY A 71 6.29 -4.06 1.67
CA GLY A 71 5.74 -2.78 1.26
C GLY A 71 4.59 -2.27 2.14
N TYR A 72 3.99 -3.12 2.98
CA TYR A 72 2.96 -2.66 3.94
C TYR A 72 3.57 -1.86 5.11
N ASP A 73 4.88 -2.00 5.34
CA ASP A 73 5.68 -1.16 6.23
C ASP A 73 6.21 0.10 5.51
N ILE A 74 5.35 1.10 5.30
CA ILE A 74 5.67 2.30 4.50
C ILE A 74 6.53 3.31 5.28
N ALA A 75 7.68 3.70 4.74
CA ALA A 75 8.56 4.74 5.27
C ALA A 75 8.31 6.13 4.69
N ASN A 76 7.72 6.23 3.48
CA ASN A 76 7.27 7.50 2.91
C ASN A 76 6.13 7.29 1.90
N TYR A 77 4.92 7.75 2.23
CA TYR A 77 3.73 7.65 1.39
C TYR A 77 3.81 8.46 0.08
N GLU A 78 4.67 9.47 0.02
CA GLU A 78 4.78 10.40 -1.11
C GLU A 78 5.93 10.06 -2.06
N LYS A 79 6.62 8.94 -1.83
CA LYS A 79 7.77 8.53 -2.61
C LYS A 79 7.64 7.06 -3.02
N VAL A 80 7.90 6.78 -4.28
CA VAL A 80 7.99 5.41 -4.79
C VAL A 80 9.27 4.75 -4.28
N TRP A 81 9.21 3.46 -3.95
CA TRP A 81 10.41 2.71 -3.59
C TRP A 81 11.37 2.64 -4.79
N PRO A 82 12.65 3.05 -4.64
CA PRO A 82 13.54 3.21 -5.80
C PRO A 82 13.71 1.98 -6.70
N THR A 83 13.60 0.76 -6.15
CA THR A 83 13.65 -0.48 -6.93
C THR A 83 12.44 -0.61 -7.87
N TYR A 84 11.26 -0.13 -7.48
CA TYR A 84 10.09 -0.10 -8.35
C TYR A 84 10.14 1.01 -9.39
N GLY A 85 10.85 2.11 -9.11
CA GLY A 85 11.05 3.23 -10.02
C GLY A 85 10.98 4.58 -9.32
N THR A 86 10.67 5.61 -10.09
CA THR A 86 10.48 6.98 -9.61
C THR A 86 8.99 7.34 -9.48
N ASN A 87 8.69 8.46 -8.81
CA ASN A 87 7.34 9.02 -8.82
C ASN A 87 6.83 9.29 -10.25
N GLU A 88 7.71 9.73 -11.15
CA GLU A 88 7.36 9.96 -12.55
C GLU A 88 7.02 8.66 -13.28
N ASP A 89 7.72 7.56 -13.00
CA ASP A 89 7.37 6.23 -13.54
C ASP A 89 5.96 5.81 -13.05
N CYS A 90 5.60 6.12 -11.80
CA CYS A 90 4.25 5.87 -11.29
C CYS A 90 3.19 6.73 -12.00
N PHE A 91 3.45 8.02 -12.17
CA PHE A 91 2.54 8.93 -12.87
C PHE A 91 2.35 8.51 -14.33
N ALA A 92 3.42 8.14 -15.01
CA ALA A 92 3.36 7.59 -16.36
C ALA A 92 2.57 6.27 -16.43
N LEU A 93 2.70 5.39 -15.44
CA LEU A 93 1.92 4.17 -15.33
C LEU A 93 0.43 4.46 -15.15
N ILE A 94 0.08 5.41 -14.27
CA ILE A 94 -1.31 5.86 -14.07
C ILE A 94 -1.88 6.44 -15.36
N GLU A 95 -1.15 7.34 -16.03
CA GLU A 95 -1.56 7.94 -17.29
C GLU A 95 -1.77 6.89 -18.38
N LYS A 96 -0.84 5.94 -18.52
CA LYS A 96 -0.96 4.84 -19.49
C LYS A 96 -2.16 3.94 -19.19
N THR A 97 -2.40 3.61 -17.92
CA THR A 97 -3.58 2.86 -17.47
C THR A 97 -4.87 3.58 -17.89
N HIS A 98 -4.94 4.90 -17.66
CA HIS A 98 -6.09 5.72 -18.06
C HIS A 98 -6.26 5.81 -19.58
N LYS A 99 -5.17 5.92 -20.36
CA LYS A 99 -5.23 5.93 -21.83
C LYS A 99 -5.79 4.63 -22.41
N LEU A 100 -5.63 3.51 -21.70
CA LEU A 100 -6.23 2.21 -22.04
C LEU A 100 -7.69 2.06 -21.56
N GLY A 101 -8.26 3.13 -20.99
CA GLY A 101 -9.63 3.16 -20.49
C GLY A 101 -9.83 2.43 -19.15
N MET A 102 -8.75 1.96 -18.51
CA MET A 102 -8.82 1.33 -17.19
C MET A 102 -8.75 2.36 -16.06
N LYS A 103 -9.20 1.99 -14.86
CA LYS A 103 -9.03 2.77 -13.63
C LYS A 103 -7.83 2.28 -12.83
N PHE A 104 -7.28 3.16 -12.00
CA PHE A 104 -6.15 2.87 -11.13
C PHE A 104 -6.56 3.07 -9.67
N ILE A 105 -6.34 2.06 -8.84
CA ILE A 105 -6.51 2.10 -7.40
C ILE A 105 -5.16 1.79 -6.74
N THR A 106 -4.85 2.52 -5.68
CA THR A 106 -3.65 2.33 -4.88
C THR A 106 -4.01 1.83 -3.49
N ASP A 107 -3.09 1.11 -2.85
CA ASP A 107 -3.28 0.55 -1.51
C ASP A 107 -3.06 1.61 -0.42
N LEU A 108 -4.04 1.83 0.45
CA LEU A 108 -3.95 2.85 1.50
C LEU A 108 -3.66 2.23 2.87
N VAL A 109 -2.37 2.13 3.21
CA VAL A 109 -1.90 1.48 4.45
C VAL A 109 -1.65 2.51 5.55
N ILE A 110 -2.69 2.86 6.30
CA ILE A 110 -2.66 3.96 7.28
C ILE A 110 -2.96 3.53 8.72
N ASN A 111 -3.17 2.24 8.97
CA ASN A 111 -3.28 1.73 10.34
C ASN A 111 -1.93 1.82 11.08
N HIS A 112 -0.84 1.59 10.35
CA HIS A 112 0.54 1.65 10.80
C HIS A 112 1.43 2.23 9.68
N CYS A 113 2.64 2.64 10.03
CA CYS A 113 3.72 2.97 9.10
C CYS A 113 5.02 2.31 9.58
N SER A 114 6.04 2.27 8.74
CA SER A 114 7.37 1.76 9.10
C SER A 114 7.95 2.51 10.30
N SER A 115 8.75 1.82 11.11
CA SER A 115 9.58 2.48 12.11
C SER A 115 10.66 3.39 11.50
N GLU A 116 10.93 3.26 10.19
CA GLU A 116 11.82 4.14 9.44
C GLU A 116 11.11 5.40 8.91
N HIS A 117 9.80 5.54 9.10
CA HIS A 117 9.06 6.75 8.74
C HIS A 117 9.50 7.94 9.63
N GLU A 118 9.63 9.12 9.04
CA GLU A 118 10.09 10.33 9.76
C GLU A 118 9.22 10.67 10.97
N TRP A 119 7.90 10.47 10.86
CA TRP A 119 6.98 10.58 12.00
C TRP A 119 7.35 9.66 13.16
N PHE A 120 7.71 8.41 12.89
CA PHE A 120 8.09 7.47 13.95
C PHE A 120 9.49 7.77 14.49
N LYS A 121 10.45 8.15 13.63
CA LYS A 121 11.78 8.63 14.06
C LYS A 121 11.68 9.81 15.00
N GLU A 122 10.83 10.79 14.70
CA GLU A 122 10.55 11.91 15.61
C GLU A 122 9.84 11.43 16.88
N SER A 123 8.78 10.61 16.76
CA SER A 123 8.01 10.10 17.90
C SER A 123 8.87 9.34 18.92
N ARG A 124 9.81 8.52 18.44
CA ARG A 124 10.74 7.74 19.27
C ARG A 124 11.93 8.55 19.81
N SER A 125 12.15 9.77 19.31
CA SER A 125 13.31 10.61 19.70
C SER A 125 13.29 11.04 21.18
N SER A 126 12.10 11.23 21.76
CA SER A 126 11.93 11.64 23.15
C SER A 126 10.53 11.34 23.66
N LYS A 127 10.28 11.53 24.96
CA LYS A 127 8.91 11.43 25.54
C LYS A 127 8.09 12.72 25.39
N THR A 128 8.65 13.79 24.84
CA THR A 128 8.06 15.15 24.85
C THR A 128 7.99 15.81 23.47
N ASN A 129 8.45 15.14 22.41
CA ASN A 129 8.33 15.66 21.05
C ASN A 129 6.85 15.73 20.61
N PRO A 130 6.50 16.60 19.65
CA PRO A 130 5.11 16.83 19.29
C PRO A 130 4.44 15.63 18.59
N LYS A 131 5.20 14.66 18.08
CA LYS A 131 4.67 13.42 17.46
C LYS A 131 4.62 12.24 18.43
N ARG A 132 4.84 12.47 19.73
CA ARG A 132 4.86 11.38 20.72
C ARG A 132 3.55 10.59 20.71
N ASP A 133 2.42 11.29 20.72
CA ASP A 133 1.09 10.67 20.81
C ASP A 133 0.49 10.28 19.46
N TRP A 134 1.27 10.34 18.37
CA TRP A 134 0.87 9.76 17.08
C TRP A 134 0.96 8.22 17.08
N PHE A 135 1.67 7.65 18.05
CA PHE A 135 1.85 6.20 18.21
C PHE A 135 1.54 5.75 19.63
N PHE A 136 1.31 4.44 19.79
CA PHE A 136 0.96 3.86 21.08
C PHE A 136 2.19 3.54 21.93
N TRP A 137 2.62 4.52 22.72
CA TRP A 137 3.67 4.31 23.71
C TRP A 137 3.09 4.02 25.10
N ARG A 138 3.55 2.94 25.75
CA ARG A 138 3.12 2.57 27.10
C ARG A 138 4.33 2.13 27.93
N PRO A 139 4.29 2.35 29.26
CA PRO A 139 5.28 1.73 30.15
C PRO A 139 5.12 0.20 30.14
N PRO A 140 6.19 -0.55 30.46
CA PRO A 140 6.07 -1.98 30.78
C PRO A 140 5.04 -2.21 31.90
N LYS A 141 4.33 -3.35 31.89
CA LYS A 141 3.45 -3.75 32.99
C LYS A 141 4.24 -4.10 34.27
N GLY A 142 5.52 -4.40 34.11
CA GLY A 142 6.46 -4.83 35.14
C GLY A 142 7.66 -5.48 34.47
N TYR A 143 8.43 -6.24 35.24
CA TYR A 143 9.54 -7.06 34.76
C TYR A 143 9.35 -8.51 35.20
N ASP A 144 9.72 -9.46 34.35
CA ASP A 144 9.70 -10.88 34.70
C ASP A 144 10.89 -11.25 35.63
N ALA A 145 10.97 -12.53 36.01
CA ALA A 145 12.00 -13.02 36.93
C ALA A 145 13.42 -12.86 36.35
N GLU A 146 13.55 -12.82 35.02
CA GLU A 146 14.79 -12.63 34.28
C GLU A 146 15.12 -11.13 34.07
N GLY A 147 14.25 -10.22 34.51
CA GLY A 147 14.42 -8.78 34.37
C GLY A 147 14.06 -8.23 32.98
N LYS A 148 13.30 -8.97 32.17
CA LYS A 148 12.79 -8.49 30.87
C LYS A 148 11.47 -7.74 31.06
N PRO A 149 11.21 -6.67 30.28
CA PRO A 149 9.98 -5.91 30.39
C PRO A 149 8.77 -6.76 29.95
N ILE A 150 7.74 -6.81 30.79
CA ILE A 150 6.45 -7.44 30.46
C ILE A 150 5.65 -6.46 29.59
N PRO A 151 5.08 -6.91 28.44
CA PRO A 151 4.31 -6.04 27.56
C PRO A 151 3.09 -5.44 28.28
N PRO A 152 2.55 -4.30 27.78
CA PRO A 152 1.44 -3.60 28.44
C PRO A 152 0.16 -4.43 28.58
N ASN A 153 -0.09 -5.33 27.64
CA ASN A 153 -1.22 -6.26 27.62
C ASN A 153 -0.79 -7.59 26.96
N ASN A 154 -1.74 -8.50 26.73
CA ASN A 154 -1.52 -9.84 26.19
C ASN A 154 -1.86 -9.97 24.69
N TRP A 155 -1.87 -8.88 23.94
CA TRP A 155 -2.18 -8.92 22.50
C TRP A 155 -1.08 -9.62 21.71
N ARG A 156 -1.48 -10.29 20.63
CA ARG A 156 -0.59 -10.97 19.69
C ARG A 156 -0.29 -10.04 18.51
N SER A 157 0.95 -10.07 18.02
CA SER A 157 1.38 -9.48 16.75
C SER A 157 1.09 -10.41 15.57
#